data_AF-A0A1E3XGC7-F1
#
_entry.id   AF-A0A1E3XGC7-F1
#
_cell.length_a   1.000
_cell.length_b   1.000
_cell.length_c   1.000
_cell.angle_alpha   90.00
_cell.angle_beta   90.00
_cell.angle_gamma   90.00
#
_symmetry.space_group_name_H-M   'P 1'
#
loop_
_entity.id
_entity.type
_entity.pdbx_description
1 polymer ?
#
loop_
_entity_poly.entity_id
_entity_poly.type
_entity_poly.pdbx_seq_one_letter_code
_entity_poly.pdbx_strand_id
1 'polypeptide(L)' 'MAIKRVTYSSPIEVYDAIVRSLAAYEAKYHMTSADFFSQYKEGKLDDSKDFVEWAGDYRHYIDLKQELEQKLKATV' A
#
# COMPACT_ATOMS: atom_id res chain seq x y z
N MET A 1 -27.55 -9.01 12.12
CA MET A 1 -26.19 -8.96 11.52
C MET A 1 -26.02 -7.58 10.90
N ALA A 2 -25.25 -6.70 11.53
CA ALA A 2 -25.03 -5.35 11.04
C ALA A 2 -23.86 -5.35 10.06
N ILE A 3 -24.13 -5.03 8.80
CA ILE A 3 -23.11 -4.82 7.79
C ILE A 3 -22.42 -3.51 8.17
N LYS A 4 -21.31 -3.59 8.91
CA LYS A 4 -20.45 -2.44 9.16
C LYS A 4 -19.89 -2.02 7.81
N ARG A 5 -20.55 -1.05 7.17
CA ARG A 5 -19.90 -0.23 6.15
C ARG A 5 -18.73 0.41 6.87
N VAL A 6 -17.53 -0.13 6.67
CA VAL A 6 -16.30 0.58 7.00
C VAL A 6 -16.24 1.78 6.08
N THR A 7 -16.93 2.85 6.47
CA THR A 7 -16.61 4.19 6.03
C THR A 7 -15.22 4.45 6.57
N TYR A 8 -14.20 4.23 5.73
CA TYR A 8 -12.85 4.70 5.98
C TYR A 8 -12.94 6.21 6.11
N SER A 9 -13.09 6.69 7.35
CA SER A 9 -13.42 8.09 7.63
C SER A 9 -12.16 8.94 7.72
N SER A 10 -10.98 8.31 7.78
CA SER A 10 -9.70 8.99 7.86
C SER A 10 -8.66 8.35 6.92
N PRO A 11 -7.80 9.15 6.25
CA PRO A 11 -6.70 8.65 5.43
C PRO A 11 -5.75 7.72 6.20
N ILE A 12 -5.67 7.88 7.53
CA ILE A 12 -4.88 7.03 8.42
C ILE A 12 -5.42 5.59 8.50
N GLU A 13 -6.74 5.39 8.41
CA GLU A 13 -7.31 4.03 8.44
C GLU A 13 -7.07 3.28 7.13
N VAL A 14 -7.11 4.00 6.00
CA VAL A 14 -6.73 3.46 4.69
C VAL A 14 -5.25 3.06 4.70
N TYR A 15 -4.40 3.92 5.28
CA TYR A 15 -2.99 3.63 5.45
C TYR A 15 -2.74 2.38 6.31
N ASP A 16 -3.41 2.23 7.46
CA ASP A 16 -3.27 1.03 8.31
C ASP A 16 -3.71 -0.25 7.58
N ALA A 17 -4.83 -0.19 6.86
CA ALA A 17 -5.33 -1.32 6.08
C ALA A 17 -4.34 -1.76 4.99
N ILE A 18 -3.78 -0.79 4.25
CA ILE A 18 -2.76 -1.06 3.23
C ILE A 18 -1.51 -1.64 3.89
N VAL A 19 -0.98 -1.04 4.96
CA VAL A 19 0.22 -1.54 5.66
C VAL A 19 0.02 -2.96 6.20
N ARG A 20 -1.16 -3.30 6.72
CA ARG A 20 -1.48 -4.67 7.14
C ARG A 20 -1.51 -5.65 5.96
N SER A 21 -2.08 -5.23 4.84
CA SER A 21 -2.10 -6.02 3.61
C SER A 21 -0.68 -6.28 3.10
N LEU A 22 0.14 -5.23 3.03
CA LEU A 22 1.55 -5.28 2.71
C LEU A 22 2.31 -6.22 3.65
N ALA A 23 2.16 -6.09 4.96
CA ALA A 23 2.83 -6.94 5.94
C ALA A 23 2.46 -8.44 5.79
N ALA A 24 1.22 -8.74 5.39
CA ALA A 24 0.80 -10.10 5.10
C ALA A 24 1.51 -10.65 3.85
N TYR A 25 1.64 -9.84 2.80
CA TYR A 25 2.43 -10.21 1.62
C TYR A 25 3.92 -10.33 1.95
N GLU A 26 4.49 -9.42 2.74
CA GLU A 26 5.89 -9.47 3.15
C GLU A 26 6.22 -10.74 3.93
N ALA A 27 5.31 -11.17 4.81
CA ALA A 27 5.43 -12.44 5.51
C ALA A 27 5.26 -13.65 4.57
N LYS A 28 4.34 -13.59 3.60
CA LYS A 28 4.06 -14.67 2.64
C LYS A 28 5.22 -14.89 1.66
N TYR A 29 5.79 -13.82 1.13
CA TYR A 29 6.86 -13.84 0.14
C TYR A 29 8.26 -13.70 0.76
N HIS A 30 8.33 -13.47 2.07
CA HIS A 30 9.57 -13.28 2.83
C HIS A 30 10.47 -12.18 2.23
N MET A 31 9.80 -11.13 1.74
CA MET A 31 10.36 -10.09 0.91
C MET A 31 9.68 -8.76 1.25
N THR A 32 10.43 -7.68 1.40
CA THR A 32 9.85 -6.38 1.71
C THR A 32 9.10 -5.80 0.51
N SER A 33 7.99 -5.11 0.77
CA SER A 33 7.16 -4.47 -0.26
C SER A 33 7.96 -3.46 -1.08
N ALA A 34 8.97 -2.83 -0.47
CA ALA A 34 9.89 -1.92 -1.16
C ALA A 34 10.82 -2.63 -2.16
N ASP A 35 11.32 -3.81 -1.81
CA ASP A 35 12.16 -4.62 -2.70
C ASP A 35 11.30 -5.21 -3.83
N PHE A 36 10.13 -5.74 -3.47
CA PHE A 36 9.14 -6.24 -4.39
C PHE A 36 8.75 -5.16 -5.42
N PHE A 37 8.41 -3.97 -4.95
CA PHE A 37 8.02 -2.86 -5.83
C PHE A 37 9.16 -2.38 -6.73
N SER A 38 10.41 -2.49 -6.27
CA SER A 38 11.58 -2.18 -7.11
C SER A 38 11.72 -3.19 -8.24
N GLN A 39 11.66 -4.49 -7.93
CA GLN A 39 11.70 -5.55 -8.94
C GLN A 39 10.48 -5.50 -9.88
N TYR A 40 9.32 -5.09 -9.39
CA TYR A 40 8.08 -4.99 -10.17
C TYR A 40 8.18 -3.85 -11.17
N LYS A 41 8.71 -2.69 -10.74
CA LYS A 41 9.02 -1.57 -11.63
C LYS A 41 10.09 -1.90 -12.67
N GLU A 42 11.03 -2.78 -12.34
CA GLU A 42 12.03 -3.27 -13.29
C GLU A 42 11.46 -4.29 -14.29
N GLY A 43 10.19 -4.72 -14.14
CA GLY A 43 9.58 -5.77 -14.96
C GLY A 43 10.16 -7.16 -14.72
N LYS A 44 10.77 -7.38 -13.54
CA LYS A 44 11.34 -8.67 -13.13
C LYS A 44 10.31 -9.59 -12.47
N LEU A 45 9.18 -9.04 -12.04
CA LEU A 45 8.13 -9.80 -11.38
C LEU A 45 7.04 -10.17 -12.37
N ASP A 46 6.45 -11.33 -12.11
CA ASP A 46 5.36 -11.88 -12.89
C ASP A 46 4.10 -11.04 -12.73
N ASP A 47 3.29 -10.92 -13.78
CA ASP A 47 1.97 -10.28 -13.76
C ASP A 47 0.91 -11.14 -13.05
N SER A 48 1.33 -11.94 -12.07
CA SER A 48 0.42 -12.69 -11.21
C SER A 48 -0.48 -11.72 -10.47
N LYS A 49 -1.75 -12.10 -10.34
CA LYS A 49 -2.76 -11.25 -9.74
C LYS A 49 -2.37 -10.77 -8.33
N ASP A 50 -1.80 -11.64 -7.50
CA ASP A 50 -1.26 -11.28 -6.17
C ASP A 50 -0.20 -10.16 -6.26
N PHE A 51 0.69 -10.21 -7.26
CA PHE A 51 1.76 -9.22 -7.45
C PHE A 51 1.22 -7.88 -7.96
N VAL A 52 0.26 -7.91 -8.89
CA VAL A 52 -0.41 -6.69 -9.37
C VAL A 52 -1.21 -6.03 -8.24
N GLU A 53 -1.93 -6.82 -7.43
CA GLU A 53 -2.66 -6.33 -6.26
C GLU A 53 -1.68 -5.72 -5.23
N TRP A 54 -0.59 -6.43 -4.91
CA TRP A 54 0.43 -5.95 -3.97
C TRP A 54 1.11 -4.66 -4.45
N ALA A 55 1.46 -4.57 -5.74
CA ALA A 55 2.04 -3.36 -6.32
C ALA A 55 1.06 -2.18 -6.31
N GLY A 56 -0.23 -2.44 -6.53
CA GLY A 56 -1.30 -1.47 -6.42
C GLY A 56 -1.44 -0.92 -5.00
N ASP A 57 -1.56 -1.80 -4.01
CA ASP A 57 -1.60 -1.45 -2.59
C ASP A 57 -0.39 -0.60 -2.18
N TYR A 58 0.82 -1.03 -2.55
CA TYR A 58 2.04 -0.29 -2.23
C TYR A 58 2.11 1.08 -2.94
N ARG A 59 1.63 1.18 -4.18
CA ARG A 59 1.57 2.45 -4.89
C ARG A 59 0.62 3.43 -4.21
N HIS A 60 -0.56 2.97 -3.78
CA HIS A 60 -1.51 3.77 -3.03
C HIS A 60 -0.92 4.27 -1.71
N TYR A 61 -0.17 3.43 -1.00
CA TYR A 61 0.57 3.82 0.20
C TYR A 61 1.55 4.98 -0.05
N ILE A 62 2.37 4.88 -1.11
CA ILE A 62 3.36 5.91 -1.45
C ILE A 62 2.68 7.22 -1.83
N ASP A 63 1.62 7.16 -2.62
CA ASP A 63 0.88 8.34 -3.06
C ASP A 63 0.25 9.08 -1.88
N LEU A 64 -0.44 8.34 -0.99
CA LEU A 64 -1.03 8.88 0.22
C LEU A 64 0.04 9.49 1.15
N LYS A 65 1.18 8.82 1.32
CA LYS A 65 2.31 9.33 2.11
C LYS A 65 2.84 10.63 1.50
N GLN A 66 2.99 10.68 0.18
CA GLN A 66 3.46 11.87 -0.52
C GLN A 66 2.45 13.01 -0.41
N GLU A 67 1.15 12.76 -0.55
CA GLU A 67 0.10 13.76 -0.35
C GLU A 67 0.13 14.34 1.07
N LEU A 68 0.30 13.49 2.09
CA LEU A 68 0.43 13.92 3.48
C LEU A 68 1.70 14.77 3.69
N GLU A 69 2.84 14.35 3.12
CA GLU A 69 4.08 15.12 3.18
C GLU A 69 3.96 16.48 2.48
N GLN A 70 3.26 16.55 1.33
CA GLN A 70 3.00 17.81 0.63
C GLN A 70 2.10 18.75 1.46
N LYS A 71 1.03 18.23 2.06
CA LYS A 71 0.16 19.01 2.95
C LYS A 71 0.90 19.54 4.17
N LEU A 72 1.83 18.75 4.73
CA LEU A 72 2.65 19.16 5.86
C LEU A 72 3.65 20.27 5.46
N LYS A 73 4.31 20.14 4.30
CA LYS A 73 5.25 21.15 3.77
C LYS A 73 4.56 22.43 3.32
N ALA A 74 3.30 22.38 2.89
CA ALA A 74 2.55 23.58 2.48
C ALA A 74 2.13 24.47 3.67
N THR A 75 2.36 24.03 4.91
CA THR A 75 1.99 24.76 6.14
C THR A 75 3.21 25.41 6.83
N VAL A 76 4.40 25.42 6.21
CA VAL A 76 5.59 26.13 6.71
C VAL A 76 5.96 27.32 5.84
#